data_AF-A0A495V264-F1
#
_entry.id   AF-A0A495V264-F1
#
_cell.length_a   1.000
_cell.length_b   1.000
_cell.length_c   1.000
_cell.angle_alpha   90.00
_cell.angle_beta   90.00
_cell.angle_gamma   90.00
#
_symmetry.space_group_name_H-M   'P 1'
#
loop_
_entity.id
_entity.type
_entity.pdbx_description
1 polymer ?
#
loop_
_entity_poly.entity_id
_entity_poly.type
_entity_poly.pdbx_seq_one_letter_code
_entity_poly.pdbx_strand_id
1 'polypeptide(L)'
;MGLALRLYESLTEAPDDTTRFRLIVDTIDALEQQWPRAGDVALRSDVRESELRLQKEIEQIRSDLKKDIAELRADMHKEIAKLRGEVQKDIANVHAAIERTKVDLLKWIVPLMLGQVAALAALVKLL
;
A
#
# COMPACT_ATOMS: atom_id res chain seq x y z
N MET A 1 -38.56 -35.09 0.49
CA MET A 1 -39.55 -35.58 -0.51
C MET A 1 -39.89 -34.41 -1.44
N GLY A 2 -39.66 -34.53 -2.75
CA GLY A 2 -39.87 -33.42 -3.70
C GLY A 2 -41.35 -33.03 -3.84
N LEU A 3 -41.64 -31.76 -4.17
CA LEU A 3 -43.00 -31.26 -4.47
C LEU A 3 -43.71 -32.12 -5.52
N ALA A 4 -42.99 -32.55 -6.56
CA ALA A 4 -43.51 -33.43 -7.60
C ALA A 4 -43.92 -34.82 -7.08
N LEU A 5 -43.17 -35.38 -6.13
CA LEU A 5 -43.49 -36.70 -5.56
C LEU A 5 -44.73 -36.62 -4.65
N ARG A 6 -44.84 -35.54 -3.87
CA ARG A 6 -46.00 -35.27 -3.01
C ARG A 6 -47.28 -35.03 -3.82
N LEU A 7 -47.18 -34.32 -4.94
CA LEU A 7 -48.30 -34.12 -5.87
C LEU A 7 -48.74 -35.45 -6.50
N TYR A 8 -47.78 -36.29 -6.92
CA TYR A 8 -48.09 -37.59 -7.49
C TYR A 8 -48.84 -38.52 -6.51
N GLU A 9 -48.37 -38.63 -5.27
CA GLU A 9 -49.04 -39.44 -4.23
C GLU A 9 -50.46 -38.92 -3.95
N SER A 10 -50.60 -37.61 -3.74
CA SER A 10 -51.90 -36.99 -3.43
C SER A 10 -52.90 -37.01 -4.60
N LEU A 11 -52.44 -37.03 -5.86
CA LEU A 11 -53.32 -37.22 -7.02
C LEU A 11 -53.81 -38.67 -7.18
N THR A 12 -52.99 -39.63 -6.74
CA THR A 12 -53.30 -41.06 -6.82
C THR A 12 -54.32 -41.48 -5.75
N GLU A 13 -54.29 -40.83 -4.58
CA GLU A 13 -55.24 -41.08 -3.47
C GLU A 13 -56.57 -40.32 -3.61
N ALA A 14 -56.66 -39.36 -4.54
CA ALA A 14 -57.86 -38.53 -4.70
C ALA A 14 -59.03 -39.32 -5.38
N PRO A 15 -60.26 -39.26 -4.82
CA PRO A 15 -61.40 -40.05 -5.26
C PRO A 15 -62.09 -39.52 -6.53
N ASP A 16 -61.97 -38.23 -6.83
CA ASP A 16 -62.65 -37.56 -7.95
C ASP A 16 -61.73 -36.58 -8.70
N ASP A 17 -62.06 -36.32 -9.97
CA ASP A 17 -61.26 -35.46 -10.85
C ASP A 17 -61.24 -33.98 -10.40
N THR A 18 -62.27 -33.53 -9.69
CA THR A 18 -62.33 -32.15 -9.15
C THR A 18 -61.28 -31.95 -8.05
N THR A 19 -61.14 -32.92 -7.15
CA THR A 19 -60.13 -32.89 -6.08
C THR A 19 -58.72 -32.96 -6.65
N ARG A 20 -58.50 -33.75 -7.70
CA ARG A 20 -57.22 -33.79 -8.43
C ARG A 20 -56.87 -32.44 -9.04
N PHE A 21 -57.84 -31.79 -9.70
CA PHE A 21 -57.64 -30.46 -10.26
C PHE A 21 -57.28 -29.43 -9.18
N ARG A 22 -57.95 -29.48 -8.03
CA ARG A 22 -57.66 -28.58 -6.91
C ARG A 22 -56.24 -28.77 -6.38
N LEU A 23 -55.80 -30.01 -6.21
CA LEU A 23 -54.43 -30.35 -5.80
C LEU A 23 -53.37 -29.83 -6.78
N ILE A 24 -53.63 -29.91 -8.09
CA ILE A 24 -52.74 -29.35 -9.12
C ILE A 24 -52.69 -27.82 -9.00
N VAL A 25 -53.85 -27.16 -8.86
CA VAL A 25 -53.90 -25.70 -8.70
C VAL A 25 -53.17 -25.26 -7.44
N ASP A 26 -53.43 -25.88 -6.30
CA ASP A 26 -52.80 -25.54 -5.01
C ASP A 26 -51.28 -25.75 -5.04
N THR A 27 -50.80 -26.79 -5.73
CA THR A 27 -49.36 -27.03 -5.88
C THR A 27 -48.68 -26.08 -6.86
N ILE A 28 -49.37 -25.64 -7.91
CA ILE A 28 -48.90 -24.58 -8.80
C ILE A 28 -48.82 -23.24 -8.05
N ASP A 29 -49.84 -22.91 -7.25
CA ASP A 29 -49.89 -21.67 -6.46
C ASP A 29 -48.77 -21.64 -5.40
N ALA A 30 -48.52 -22.77 -4.73
CA ALA A 30 -47.39 -22.94 -3.82
C ALA A 30 -46.02 -22.83 -4.50
N LEU A 31 -45.90 -23.31 -5.75
CA LEU A 31 -44.68 -23.21 -6.54
C LEU A 31 -44.40 -21.75 -6.95
N GLU A 32 -45.44 -21.03 -7.38
CA GLU A 32 -45.37 -19.63 -7.78
C GLU A 32 -44.96 -18.73 -6.60
N GLN A 33 -45.47 -19.02 -5.40
CA GLN A 33 -45.14 -18.29 -4.18
C GLN A 33 -43.69 -18.52 -3.71
N GLN A 34 -43.08 -19.66 -4.08
CA GLN A 34 -41.73 -20.03 -3.70
C GLN A 34 -40.67 -19.59 -4.74
N TRP A 35 -41.07 -19.26 -5.96
CA TRP A 35 -40.14 -18.73 -6.97
C TRP A 35 -39.67 -17.32 -6.57
N PRO A 36 -38.35 -17.05 -6.59
CA PRO A 36 -37.88 -15.67 -6.52
C PRO A 36 -38.57 -14.87 -7.62
N ARG A 37 -39.09 -13.69 -7.28
CA ARG A 37 -39.69 -12.81 -8.30
C ARG A 37 -38.64 -12.59 -9.38
N ALA A 38 -39.03 -12.55 -10.64
CA ALA A 38 -38.11 -12.49 -11.78
C ALA A 38 -37.08 -11.33 -11.71
N GLY A 39 -37.31 -10.31 -10.87
CA GLY A 39 -36.36 -9.22 -10.60
C GLY A 39 -35.28 -9.51 -9.53
N ASP A 40 -35.41 -10.56 -8.72
CA ASP A 40 -34.47 -10.91 -7.64
C ASP A 40 -33.38 -11.88 -8.11
N VAL A 41 -33.52 -12.47 -9.31
CA VAL A 41 -32.53 -13.37 -9.90
C VAL A 41 -31.63 -12.58 -10.81
N ALA A 42 -30.37 -12.39 -10.42
CA ALA A 42 -29.36 -11.81 -11.29
C ALA A 42 -29.30 -12.60 -12.60
N LEU A 43 -29.60 -11.95 -13.71
CA LEU A 43 -29.51 -12.58 -15.02
C LEU A 43 -28.04 -12.84 -15.34
N ARG A 44 -27.77 -13.79 -16.24
CA ARG A 44 -26.40 -14.04 -16.72
C ARG A 44 -25.74 -12.77 -17.30
N SER A 45 -26.55 -11.84 -17.82
CA SER A 45 -26.10 -10.51 -18.26
C SER A 45 -25.52 -9.68 -17.12
N ASP A 46 -26.21 -9.64 -15.98
CA ASP A 46 -25.89 -8.78 -14.84
C ASP A 46 -24.62 -9.26 -14.15
N VAL A 47 -24.48 -10.59 -14.03
CA VAL A 47 -23.24 -11.22 -13.56
C VAL A 47 -22.08 -10.87 -14.50
N ARG A 48 -22.27 -11.01 -15.81
CA ARG A 48 -21.23 -10.69 -16.80
C ARG A 48 -20.85 -9.21 -16.82
N GLU A 49 -21.81 -8.32 -16.64
CA GLU A 49 -21.55 -6.88 -16.51
C GLU A 49 -20.73 -6.60 -15.25
N SER A 50 -21.10 -7.21 -14.12
CA SER A 50 -20.36 -7.07 -12.87
C SER A 50 -18.91 -7.61 -12.98
N GLU A 51 -18.70 -8.73 -13.66
CA GLU A 51 -17.36 -9.28 -13.93
C GLU A 51 -16.52 -8.34 -14.77
N LEU A 52 -17.08 -7.79 -15.86
CA LEU A 52 -16.38 -6.83 -16.72
C LEU A 52 -16.04 -5.54 -15.97
N ARG A 53 -16.96 -5.06 -15.12
CA ARG A 53 -16.72 -3.88 -14.28
C ARG A 53 -15.59 -4.14 -13.28
N LEU A 54 -15.62 -5.26 -12.59
CA LEU A 54 -14.57 -5.66 -11.65
C LEU A 54 -13.22 -5.85 -12.36
N GLN A 55 -13.20 -6.44 -13.55
CA GLN A 55 -11.97 -6.59 -14.32
C GLN A 55 -11.36 -5.23 -14.70
N LYS A 56 -12.21 -4.26 -15.05
CA LYS A 56 -11.78 -2.88 -15.33
C LYS A 56 -11.23 -2.19 -14.07
N GLU A 57 -11.92 -2.33 -12.94
CA GLU A 57 -11.48 -1.77 -11.65
C GLU A 57 -10.14 -2.37 -11.22
N ILE A 58 -9.95 -3.69 -11.37
CA ILE A 58 -8.68 -4.38 -11.08
C ILE A 58 -7.55 -3.83 -11.95
N GLU A 59 -7.78 -3.66 -13.26
CA GLU A 59 -6.73 -3.16 -14.15
C GLU A 59 -6.41 -1.69 -13.86
N GLN A 60 -7.42 -0.89 -13.49
CA GLN A 60 -7.20 0.49 -13.07
C GLN A 60 -6.38 0.57 -11.78
N ILE A 61 -6.75 -0.19 -10.75
CA ILE A 61 -5.99 -0.26 -9.48
C ILE A 61 -4.56 -0.74 -9.74
N ARG A 62 -4.37 -1.74 -10.60
CA ARG A 62 -3.04 -2.24 -10.97
C ARG A 62 -2.21 -1.17 -11.68
N SER A 63 -2.81 -0.39 -12.57
CA SER A 63 -2.16 0.73 -13.25
C SER A 63 -1.75 1.82 -12.25
N ASP A 64 -2.65 2.20 -11.36
CA ASP A 64 -2.40 3.27 -10.39
C ASP A 64 -1.33 2.83 -9.38
N LEU A 65 -1.38 1.59 -8.88
CA LEU A 65 -0.33 1.04 -8.02
C LEU A 65 1.05 1.02 -8.70
N LYS A 66 1.12 0.73 -10.02
CA LYS A 66 2.38 0.81 -10.77
C LYS A 66 2.92 2.25 -10.83
N LYS A 67 2.05 3.25 -10.99
CA LYS A 67 2.46 4.66 -10.98
C LYS A 67 2.97 5.07 -9.60
N ASP A 68 2.22 4.74 -8.55
CA ASP A 68 2.61 5.06 -7.17
C ASP A 68 3.96 4.45 -6.81
N ILE A 69 4.21 3.19 -7.20
CA ILE A 69 5.51 2.54 -7.00
C ILE A 69 6.63 3.26 -7.77
N ALA A 70 6.37 3.71 -8.99
CA ALA A 70 7.35 4.41 -9.80
C ALA A 70 7.67 5.80 -9.23
N GLU A 71 6.65 6.53 -8.76
CA GLU A 71 6.78 7.83 -8.11
C GLU A 71 7.55 7.71 -6.80
N LEU A 72 7.17 6.77 -5.93
CA LEU A 72 7.87 6.51 -4.68
C LEU A 72 9.35 6.16 -4.91
N ARG A 73 9.64 5.33 -5.92
CA ARG A 73 11.02 5.00 -6.29
C ARG A 73 11.79 6.24 -6.75
N ALA A 74 11.17 7.10 -7.56
CA ALA A 74 11.80 8.32 -8.03
C ALA A 74 12.11 9.28 -6.87
N ASP A 75 11.18 9.42 -5.93
CA ASP A 75 11.36 10.28 -4.76
C ASP A 75 12.43 9.75 -3.81
N MET A 76 12.46 8.43 -3.56
CA MET A 76 13.56 7.81 -2.81
C MET A 76 14.92 8.08 -3.47
N HIS A 77 15.03 8.02 -4.80
CA HIS A 77 16.27 8.34 -5.50
C HIS A 77 16.68 9.82 -5.32
N LYS A 78 15.72 10.74 -5.38
CA LYS A 78 15.97 12.18 -5.14
C LYS A 78 16.45 12.42 -3.71
N GLU A 79 15.80 11.82 -2.72
CA GLU A 79 16.19 11.96 -1.31
C GLU A 79 17.58 11.39 -1.05
N ILE A 80 17.90 10.21 -1.59
CA ILE A 80 19.26 9.63 -1.49
C ILE A 80 20.30 10.56 -2.13
N ALA A 81 20.01 11.12 -3.30
CA ALA A 81 20.93 12.06 -3.97
C ALA A 81 21.13 13.34 -3.14
N LYS A 82 20.05 13.88 -2.58
CA LYS A 82 20.08 15.05 -1.69
C LYS A 82 20.93 14.78 -0.44
N LEU A 83 20.66 13.69 0.27
CA LEU A 83 21.42 13.29 1.46
C LEU A 83 22.90 13.07 1.16
N ARG A 84 23.23 12.45 0.01
CA ARG A 84 24.64 12.32 -0.42
C ARG A 84 25.30 13.69 -0.63
N GLY A 85 24.59 14.64 -1.24
CA GLY A 85 25.08 16.01 -1.42
C GLY A 85 25.28 16.75 -0.08
N GLU A 86 24.35 16.60 0.85
CA GLU A 86 24.45 17.17 2.21
C GLU A 86 25.66 16.60 2.96
N VAL A 87 25.84 15.27 2.96
CA VAL A 87 26.99 14.61 3.58
C VAL A 87 28.31 15.06 2.96
N GLN A 88 28.40 15.20 1.63
CA GLN A 88 29.61 15.70 0.97
C GLN A 88 29.93 17.14 1.40
N LYS A 89 28.91 17.99 1.52
CA LYS A 89 29.06 19.36 1.99
C LYS A 89 29.53 19.40 3.43
N ASP A 90 28.97 18.56 4.30
CA ASP A 90 29.37 18.48 5.71
C ASP A 90 30.81 17.98 5.85
N ILE A 91 31.21 16.98 5.06
CA ILE A 91 32.61 16.52 5.00
C ILE A 91 33.52 17.67 4.59
N ALA A 92 33.18 18.43 3.54
CA ALA A 92 33.99 19.58 3.10
C ALA A 92 34.07 20.67 4.18
N ASN A 93 32.97 20.96 4.87
CA ASN A 93 32.93 21.91 5.97
C ASN A 93 33.82 21.48 7.14
N VAL A 94 33.79 20.19 7.51
CA VAL A 94 34.65 19.64 8.56
C VAL A 94 36.12 19.73 8.17
N HIS A 95 36.49 19.39 6.93
CA HIS A 95 37.86 19.55 6.45
C HIS A 95 38.33 21.01 6.52
N ALA A 96 37.49 21.95 6.08
CA ALA A 96 37.80 23.37 6.17
C ALA A 96 37.96 23.86 7.62
N ALA A 97 37.11 23.38 8.54
CA ALA A 97 37.21 23.70 9.96
C ALA A 97 38.49 23.15 10.61
N ILE A 98 38.91 21.95 10.20
CA ILE A 98 40.18 21.35 10.63
C ILE A 98 41.37 22.21 10.16
N GLU A 99 41.40 22.60 8.89
CA GLU A 99 42.49 23.44 8.36
C GLU A 99 42.56 24.81 9.05
N ARG A 100 41.40 25.44 9.31
CA ARG A 100 41.36 26.68 10.10
C ARG A 100 41.92 26.48 11.51
N THR A 101 41.47 25.43 12.19
CA THR A 101 41.95 25.10 13.55
C THR A 101 43.47 24.84 13.56
N LYS A 102 44.01 24.12 12.57
CA LYS A 102 45.46 23.92 12.44
C LYS A 102 46.22 25.24 12.29
N VAL A 103 45.75 26.12 11.41
CA VAL A 103 46.34 27.44 11.19
C VAL A 103 46.28 28.27 12.48
N ASP A 104 45.14 28.28 13.17
CA ASP A 104 44.98 29.03 14.40
C ASP A 104 45.86 28.49 15.53
N LEU A 105 46.01 27.16 15.65
CA LEU A 105 46.98 26.56 16.57
C LEU A 105 48.42 26.98 16.26
N LEU A 106 48.82 26.97 14.99
CA LEU A 106 50.17 27.40 14.57
C LEU A 106 50.43 28.87 14.92
N LYS A 107 49.44 29.75 14.73
CA LYS A 107 49.55 31.18 15.10
C LYS A 107 49.89 31.37 16.58
N TRP A 108 49.42 30.50 17.48
CA TRP A 108 49.68 30.61 18.91
C TRP A 108 50.92 29.83 19.37
N ILE A 109 51.16 28.64 18.81
CA ILE A 109 52.29 27.78 19.20
C ILE A 109 53.62 28.41 18.75
N VAL A 110 53.71 28.99 17.56
CA VAL A 110 54.98 29.53 17.05
C VAL A 110 55.54 30.66 17.93
N PRO A 111 54.77 31.72 18.27
CA PRO A 111 55.25 32.76 19.19
C PRO A 111 55.56 32.23 20.59
N LEU A 112 54.76 31.28 21.08
CA LEU A 112 55.00 30.65 22.39
C LEU A 112 56.36 29.95 22.44
N MET A 113 56.69 29.16 21.41
CA MET A 113 57.97 28.45 21.30
C MET A 113 59.14 29.44 21.19
N LEU A 114 59.00 30.49 20.38
CA LEU A 114 60.02 31.54 20.26
C LEU A 114 60.24 32.27 21.60
N GLY A 115 59.17 32.55 22.35
CA GLY A 115 59.24 33.13 23.68
C GLY A 115 59.97 32.23 24.68
N GLN A 116 59.69 30.93 24.68
CA GLN A 116 60.40 29.95 25.52
C GLN A 116 61.90 29.90 25.21
N VAL A 117 62.27 29.87 23.93
CA VAL A 117 63.69 29.88 23.51
C VAL A 117 64.39 31.16 23.97
N ALA A 118 63.75 32.32 23.81
CA ALA A 118 64.30 33.60 24.26
C ALA A 118 64.48 33.65 25.79
N ALA A 119 63.50 33.13 26.55
CA ALA A 119 63.58 33.05 28.01
C ALA A 119 64.73 32.15 28.48
N LEU A 120 64.92 30.98 27.85
CA LEU A 120 66.03 30.08 28.16
C LEU A 120 67.39 30.73 27.84
N ALA A 121 67.52 31.41 26.70
CA ALA A 121 68.76 32.11 26.34
C ALA A 121 69.12 33.23 27.34
N ALA A 122 68.12 33.96 27.83
CA ALA A 122 68.33 34.98 28.86
C ALA A 122 68.79 34.37 30.19
N LEU A 123 68.20 33.24 30.60
CA LEU A 123 68.59 32.51 31.82
C LEU A 123 70.04 32.01 31.74
N VAL A 124 70.45 31.42 30.61
CA VAL A 124 71.83 30.94 30.41
C VAL A 124 72.84 32.09 30.47
N LYS A 125 72.48 33.29 29.99
CA LYS A 125 73.36 34.47 30.04
C LYS A 125 73.51 35.06 31.46
N LEU A 126 72.57 34.78 32.36
CA LEU A 126 72.55 35.27 33.74
C LEU A 126 73.25 34.33 34.74
N LEU A 127 73.49 33.07 34.35
CA LEU A 127 74.28 32.06 35.06
C LEU A 127 75.77 32.21 34.72
#